data_AF-A0A7V6L1I1-F1
#
_entry.id   AF-A0A7V6L1I1-F1
#
_cell.length_a   1.000
_cell.length_b   1.000
_cell.length_c   1.000
_cell.angle_alpha   90.00
_cell.angle_beta   90.00
_cell.angle_gamma   90.00
#
_symmetry.space_group_name_H-M   'P 1'
#
loop_
_entity.id
_entity.type
_entity.pdbx_description
1 polymer ?
#
loop_
_entity_poly.entity_id
_entity_poly.type
_entity_poly.pdbx_seq_one_letter_code
_entity_poly.pdbx_strand_id
1 'polypeptide(L)'
;MSEPSSVILNKRIKFALLKPVTKEEFIEKIVEFINGIANFLSDNGCEKIGHINFIATTDGEDYLQINITECDESPKVKDLLRKKFSKINAILNVIEFGVKKEYIDNKINEEIENIKAYFNLDNKT
;
A
#
# COMPACT_ATOMS: atom_id res chain seq x y z
N MET A 1 -14.33 -3.26 -29.30
CA MET A 1 -14.11 -3.46 -27.85
C MET A 1 -13.49 -2.18 -27.34
N SER A 2 -14.13 -1.47 -26.42
CA SER A 2 -13.51 -0.31 -25.78
C SER A 2 -13.37 -0.62 -24.30
N GLU A 3 -12.12 -0.80 -23.86
CA GLU A 3 -11.46 -0.19 -22.69
C GLU A 3 -10.17 -0.97 -22.41
N PRO A 4 -9.07 -0.25 -22.05
CA PRO A 4 -8.95 0.22 -20.68
C PRO A 4 -8.93 1.76 -20.63
N SER A 5 -10.00 2.33 -20.08
CA SER A 5 -9.91 3.64 -19.44
C SER A 5 -8.96 3.51 -18.25
N SER A 6 -8.16 4.55 -17.96
CA SER A 6 -7.26 4.53 -16.80
C SER A 6 -8.05 4.24 -15.53
N VAL A 7 -7.59 3.31 -14.69
CA VAL A 7 -8.17 3.12 -13.37
C VAL A 7 -7.46 4.02 -12.37
N ILE A 8 -8.25 4.73 -11.59
CA ILE A 8 -7.78 5.54 -10.46
C ILE A 8 -8.46 5.03 -9.20
N LEU A 9 -7.65 4.61 -8.22
CA LEU A 9 -8.11 4.10 -6.95
C LEU A 9 -7.42 4.85 -5.82
N ASN A 10 -8.23 5.38 -4.90
CA ASN A 10 -7.77 5.99 -3.66
C ASN A 10 -8.37 5.21 -2.48
N LYS A 11 -7.51 4.75 -1.57
CA LYS A 11 -7.91 3.97 -0.40
C LYS A 11 -7.34 4.60 0.86
N ARG A 12 -8.21 4.89 1.82
CA ARG A 12 -7.81 5.29 3.17
C ARG A 12 -7.69 4.05 4.03
N ILE A 13 -6.57 3.91 4.72
CA ILE A 13 -6.26 2.74 5.54
C ILE A 13 -5.90 3.23 6.93
N LYS A 14 -6.37 2.53 7.96
CA LYS A 14 -6.02 2.81 9.34
C LYS A 14 -5.46 1.54 9.96
N PHE A 15 -4.27 1.64 10.55
CA PHE A 15 -3.65 0.57 11.31
C PHE A 15 -3.55 0.99 12.77
N ALA A 16 -4.12 0.19 13.67
CA ALA A 16 -4.14 0.42 15.11
C ALA A 16 -3.43 -0.75 15.82
N LEU A 17 -2.11 -0.72 15.80
CA LEU A 17 -1.20 -1.81 16.20
C LEU A 17 -1.36 -2.11 17.70
N LEU A 18 -1.54 -3.39 18.05
CA LEU A 18 -1.69 -3.83 19.45
C LEU A 18 -0.47 -3.52 20.31
N LYS A 19 0.70 -3.53 19.69
CA LYS A 19 1.98 -3.18 20.30
C LYS A 19 2.74 -2.21 19.38
N PRO A 20 3.59 -1.34 19.92
CA PRO A 20 4.45 -0.52 19.10
C PRO A 20 5.36 -1.40 18.22
N VAL A 21 5.38 -1.13 16.92
CA VAL A 21 6.28 -1.78 15.94
C VAL A 21 7.51 -0.90 15.72
N THR A 22 8.60 -1.47 15.23
CA THR A 22 9.75 -0.65 14.82
C THR A 22 9.52 -0.04 13.46
N LYS A 23 10.18 1.09 13.20
CA LYS A 23 10.23 1.72 11.88
C LYS A 23 10.63 0.71 10.80
N GLU A 24 11.68 -0.06 11.05
CA GLU A 24 12.26 -0.97 10.08
C GLU A 24 11.29 -2.09 9.70
N GLU A 25 10.70 -2.75 10.71
CA GLU A 25 9.69 -3.81 10.53
C GLU A 25 8.47 -3.29 9.76
N PHE A 26 8.02 -2.08 10.07
CA PHE A 26 6.90 -1.48 9.37
C PHE A 26 7.23 -1.17 7.90
N ILE A 27 8.37 -0.55 7.63
CA ILE A 27 8.79 -0.22 6.25
C ILE A 27 8.94 -1.49 5.43
N GLU A 28 9.59 -2.53 5.96
CA GLU A 28 9.74 -3.82 5.28
C GLU A 28 8.38 -4.39 4.89
N LYS A 29 7.43 -4.43 5.83
CA LYS A 29 6.09 -4.96 5.56
C LYS A 29 5.29 -4.13 4.54
N ILE A 30 5.40 -2.80 4.57
CA ILE A 30 4.74 -1.97 3.57
C ILE A 30 5.42 -2.10 2.19
N VAL A 31 6.73 -2.28 2.12
CA VAL A 31 7.42 -2.56 0.85
C VAL A 31 6.93 -3.88 0.25
N GLU A 32 6.80 -4.94 1.06
CA GLU A 32 6.20 -6.21 0.61
C GLU A 32 4.77 -6.01 0.07
N PHE A 33 3.94 -5.27 0.80
CA PHE A 33 2.57 -4.92 0.40
C PHE A 33 2.52 -4.22 -0.96
N ILE A 34 3.37 -3.21 -1.16
CA ILE A 34 3.41 -2.43 -2.40
C ILE A 34 3.93 -3.28 -3.57
N ASN A 35 4.93 -4.12 -3.34
CA ASN A 35 5.41 -5.09 -4.34
C ASN A 35 4.34 -6.12 -4.70
N GLY A 36 3.56 -6.60 -3.72
CA GLY A 36 2.46 -7.53 -3.96
C GLY A 36 1.39 -6.96 -4.90
N ILE A 37 1.09 -5.65 -4.77
CA ILE A 37 0.18 -4.95 -5.69
C ILE A 37 0.84 -4.79 -7.07
N ALA A 38 2.09 -4.35 -7.13
CA ALA A 38 2.79 -4.15 -8.40
C ALA A 38 2.92 -5.45 -9.21
N ASN A 39 3.30 -6.56 -8.56
CA ASN A 39 3.38 -7.88 -9.16
C ASN A 39 2.01 -8.34 -9.66
N PHE A 40 0.96 -8.19 -8.84
CA PHE A 40 -0.39 -8.52 -9.25
C PHE A 40 -0.82 -7.75 -10.51
N LEU A 41 -0.53 -6.44 -10.58
CA LEU A 41 -0.84 -5.65 -11.78
C LEU A 41 -0.07 -6.18 -13.01
N SER A 42 1.24 -6.41 -12.87
CA SER A 42 2.08 -6.96 -13.94
C SER A 42 1.54 -8.31 -14.45
N ASP A 43 1.23 -9.23 -13.54
CA ASP A 43 0.74 -10.57 -13.86
C ASP A 43 -0.67 -10.57 -14.50
N ASN A 44 -1.44 -9.50 -14.33
CA ASN A 44 -2.83 -9.39 -14.80
C ASN A 44 -3.00 -8.43 -15.99
N GLY A 45 -1.92 -8.14 -16.72
CA GLY A 45 -1.99 -7.40 -17.99
C GLY A 45 -2.01 -5.88 -17.84
N CYS A 46 -1.45 -5.35 -16.75
CA CYS A 46 -1.15 -3.93 -16.65
C CYS A 46 -0.15 -3.55 -17.76
N GLU A 47 -0.59 -2.68 -18.67
CA GLU A 47 0.23 -2.16 -19.76
C GLU A 47 1.15 -1.04 -19.29
N LYS A 48 0.70 -0.29 -18.28
CA LYS A 48 1.44 0.83 -17.70
C LYS A 48 0.98 1.11 -16.27
N ILE A 49 1.94 1.33 -15.38
CA ILE A 49 1.67 1.95 -14.08
C ILE A 49 1.77 3.47 -14.25
N GLY A 50 0.73 4.18 -13.84
CA GLY A 50 0.78 5.63 -13.65
C GLY A 50 1.51 5.96 -12.35
N HIS A 51 1.09 5.34 -11.24
CA HIS A 51 1.86 5.20 -10.01
C HIS A 51 1.16 4.29 -8.99
N ILE A 52 1.92 3.74 -8.07
CA ILE A 52 1.45 3.31 -6.75
C ILE A 52 2.09 4.23 -5.72
N ASN A 53 1.30 4.98 -4.96
CA ASN A 53 1.79 5.96 -3.99
C ASN A 53 1.11 5.74 -2.64
N PHE A 54 1.88 5.22 -1.69
CA PHE A 54 1.45 5.00 -0.31
C PHE A 54 2.03 6.10 0.56
N ILE A 55 1.17 6.83 1.27
CA ILE A 55 1.54 7.88 2.20
C ILE A 55 0.95 7.52 3.56
N ALA A 56 1.78 7.35 4.57
CA ALA A 56 1.38 7.08 5.93
C ALA A 56 1.87 8.17 6.88
N THR A 57 1.04 8.49 7.85
CA THR A 57 1.37 9.39 8.97
C THR A 57 1.08 8.67 10.28
N THR A 58 1.89 8.92 11.29
CA THR A 58 1.61 8.44 12.65
C THR A 58 0.73 9.45 13.40
N ASP A 59 0.49 9.26 14.70
CA ASP A 59 -0.19 10.22 15.57
C ASP A 59 0.67 11.47 15.92
N GLY A 60 1.87 11.60 15.35
CA GLY A 60 2.71 12.80 15.37
C GLY A 60 2.91 13.38 13.96
N GLU A 61 3.91 14.25 13.77
CA GLU A 61 4.24 14.84 12.46
C GLU A 61 5.11 13.93 11.56
N ASP A 62 5.32 12.67 11.98
CA ASP A 62 6.13 11.71 11.24
C ASP A 62 5.39 11.16 10.01
N TYR A 63 6.14 10.92 8.93
CA TYR A 63 5.59 10.36 7.69
C TYR A 63 6.42 9.22 7.11
N LEU A 64 5.75 8.41 6.28
CA LEU A 64 6.34 7.47 5.33
C LEU A 64 5.68 7.69 3.97
N GLN A 65 6.48 7.77 2.93
CA GLN A 65 6.04 7.76 1.54
C GLN A 65 6.77 6.65 0.79
N ILE A 66 6.01 5.78 0.13
CA ILE A 66 6.52 4.73 -0.75
C ILE A 66 5.88 4.90 -2.12
N ASN A 67 6.71 4.95 -3.16
CA ASN A 67 6.28 5.23 -4.51
C ASN A 67 6.88 4.24 -5.52
N ILE A 68 6.04 3.77 -6.45
CA ILE A 68 6.41 3.06 -7.68
C ILE A 68 5.83 3.84 -8.85
N THR A 69 6.62 4.04 -9.91
CA THR A 69 6.17 4.63 -11.17
C THR A 69 6.15 3.65 -12.36
N GLU A 70 6.81 2.50 -12.26
CA GLU A 70 6.88 1.49 -13.31
C GLU A 70 6.79 0.06 -12.73
N CYS A 71 6.31 -0.93 -13.50
CA CYS A 71 6.09 -2.30 -12.99
C CYS A 71 7.36 -2.99 -12.45
N ASP A 72 8.51 -2.73 -13.08
CA ASP A 72 9.79 -3.38 -12.75
C ASP A 72 10.68 -2.52 -11.85
N GLU A 73 10.15 -1.41 -11.33
CA GLU A 73 10.89 -0.48 -10.48
C GLU A 73 10.84 -0.93 -9.00
N SER A 74 12.00 -0.88 -8.33
CA SER A 74 12.04 -1.04 -6.88
C SER A 74 11.38 0.14 -6.16
N PRO A 75 10.57 -0.09 -5.10
CA PRO A 75 9.88 1.00 -4.40
C PRO A 75 10.84 2.08 -3.88
N LYS A 76 10.55 3.35 -4.22
CA LYS A 76 11.24 4.51 -3.66
C LYS A 76 10.66 4.83 -2.29
N VAL A 77 11.48 4.68 -1.24
CA VAL A 77 11.08 4.93 0.16
C VAL A 77 11.61 6.28 0.64
N LYS A 78 10.75 7.11 1.23
CA LYS A 78 11.10 8.34 1.95
C LYS A 78 10.39 8.35 3.29
N ASP A 79 11.09 8.59 4.38
CA ASP A 79 10.47 8.56 5.70
C ASP A 79 11.13 9.51 6.71
N LEU A 80 10.35 9.93 7.70
CA LEU A 80 10.79 10.56 8.94
C LEU A 80 10.11 9.87 10.14
N LEU A 81 9.90 8.55 10.05
CA LEU A 81 9.24 7.80 11.10
C LEU A 81 10.09 7.77 12.37
N ARG A 82 9.45 8.04 13.52
CA ARG A 82 10.08 7.76 14.82
C ARG A 82 10.37 6.26 14.96
N LYS A 83 11.28 5.91 15.88
CA LYS A 83 11.76 4.53 16.06
C LYS A 83 10.65 3.50 16.32
N LYS A 84 9.59 3.88 17.05
CA LYS A 84 8.43 3.02 17.34
C LYS A 84 7.11 3.78 17.38
N PHE A 85 6.05 3.18 16.88
CA PHE A 85 4.70 3.76 16.85
C PHE A 85 3.63 2.67 16.87
N SER A 86 2.39 3.04 17.22
CA SER A 86 1.26 2.11 17.28
C SER A 86 0.05 2.52 16.45
N LYS A 87 -0.04 3.77 15.99
CA LYS A 87 -1.16 4.27 15.19
C LYS A 87 -0.65 4.84 13.88
N ILE A 88 -1.31 4.46 12.79
CA ILE A 88 -0.95 4.87 11.44
C ILE A 88 -2.22 5.15 10.66
N ASN A 89 -2.27 6.31 10.03
CA ASN A 89 -3.24 6.65 9.01
C ASN A 89 -2.51 6.66 7.68
N ALA A 90 -3.04 5.95 6.69
CA ALA A 90 -2.42 5.86 5.38
C ALA A 90 -3.42 6.15 4.26
N ILE A 91 -2.88 6.62 3.14
CA ILE A 91 -3.57 6.79 1.88
C ILE A 91 -2.76 6.01 0.84
N LEU A 92 -3.41 5.08 0.16
CA LEU A 92 -2.89 4.40 -1.01
C LEU A 92 -3.56 4.99 -2.24
N ASN A 93 -2.76 5.43 -3.20
CA ASN A 93 -3.20 5.81 -4.54
C ASN A 93 -2.64 4.83 -5.55
N VAL A 94 -3.49 4.32 -6.43
CA VAL A 94 -3.10 3.47 -7.56
C VAL A 94 -3.67 4.07 -8.82
N ILE A 95 -2.81 4.30 -9.81
CA ILE A 95 -3.18 4.64 -11.18
C ILE A 95 -2.55 3.63 -12.10
N GLU A 96 -3.35 2.94 -12.90
CA GLU A 96 -2.88 1.94 -13.86
C GLU A 96 -3.75 1.90 -15.12
N PHE A 97 -3.25 1.17 -16.11
CA PHE A 97 -3.88 0.97 -17.41
C PHE A 97 -3.85 -0.52 -17.76
N GLY A 98 -5.03 -1.15 -17.85
CA GLY A 98 -5.17 -2.52 -18.36
C GLY A 98 -5.95 -3.46 -17.44
N VAL A 99 -5.92 -3.23 -16.12
CA VAL A 99 -6.56 -4.12 -15.15
C VAL A 99 -7.93 -3.58 -14.74
N LYS A 100 -8.91 -4.46 -14.51
CA LYS A 100 -10.23 -4.02 -14.03
C LYS A 100 -10.14 -3.53 -12.60
N LYS A 101 -10.74 -2.37 -12.31
CA LYS A 101 -10.80 -1.76 -10.97
C LYS A 101 -11.20 -2.73 -9.85
N GLU A 102 -12.18 -3.60 -10.09
CA GLU A 102 -12.65 -4.59 -9.11
C GLU A 102 -11.55 -5.56 -8.67
N TYR A 103 -10.73 -6.04 -9.60
CA TYR A 103 -9.63 -6.96 -9.31
C TYR A 103 -8.55 -6.30 -8.46
N ILE A 104 -8.25 -5.03 -8.75
CA ILE A 104 -7.28 -4.24 -8.00
C ILE A 104 -7.80 -3.95 -6.59
N ASP A 105 -9.08 -3.55 -6.46
CA ASP A 105 -9.66 -3.26 -5.15
C ASP A 105 -9.69 -4.51 -4.25
N ASN A 106 -10.04 -5.67 -4.82
CA ASN A 106 -10.00 -6.96 -4.14
C ASN A 106 -8.59 -7.31 -3.67
N LYS A 107 -7.58 -7.17 -4.55
CA LYS A 107 -6.18 -7.44 -4.17
C LYS A 107 -5.70 -6.50 -3.06
N ILE A 108 -6.04 -5.21 -3.13
CA ILE A 108 -5.70 -4.25 -2.08
C ILE A 108 -6.38 -4.62 -0.75
N ASN A 109 -7.64 -5.05 -0.77
CA ASN A 109 -8.35 -5.50 0.43
C ASN A 109 -7.64 -6.72 1.07
N GLU A 110 -7.32 -7.72 0.27
CA GLU A 110 -6.58 -8.92 0.71
C GLU A 110 -5.25 -8.53 1.38
N GLU A 111 -4.48 -7.67 0.72
CA GLU A 111 -3.17 -7.25 1.22
C GLU A 111 -3.26 -6.37 2.48
N ILE A 112 -4.33 -5.57 2.64
CA ILE A 112 -4.63 -4.86 3.89
C ILE A 112 -4.91 -5.85 5.03
N GLU A 113 -5.69 -6.91 4.78
CA GLU A 113 -5.96 -7.94 5.78
C GLU A 113 -4.68 -8.72 6.13
N ASN A 114 -3.78 -8.96 5.17
CA ASN A 114 -2.48 -9.57 5.43
C ASN A 114 -1.60 -8.70 6.34
N ILE A 115 -1.56 -7.38 6.13
CA ILE A 115 -0.86 -6.45 7.03
C ILE A 115 -1.48 -6.50 8.42
N LYS A 116 -2.82 -6.49 8.51
CA LYS A 116 -3.53 -6.57 9.79
C LYS A 116 -3.20 -7.86 10.53
N ALA A 117 -3.27 -8.99 9.87
CA ALA A 117 -2.92 -10.27 10.46
C ALA A 117 -1.45 -10.30 10.92
N TYR A 118 -0.51 -9.80 10.10
CA TYR A 118 0.91 -9.76 10.42
C TYR A 118 1.21 -8.97 11.70
N PHE A 119 0.64 -7.78 11.83
CA PHE A 119 0.81 -6.96 13.04
C PHE A 119 -0.14 -7.34 14.19
N ASN A 120 -0.87 -8.44 14.04
CA ASN A 120 -1.87 -8.93 14.98
C ASN A 120 -2.88 -7.82 15.35
N LEU A 121 -3.36 -7.06 14.35
CA LEU A 121 -4.39 -6.05 14.52
C LEU A 121 -5.70 -6.73 14.92
N ASP A 122 -6.06 -6.64 16.20
CA ASP A 122 -7.23 -7.30 16.77
C ASP A 122 -8.50 -6.81 16.05
N ASN A 123 -9.19 -7.74 15.39
CA ASN A 123 -10.56 -7.59 14.90
C ASN A 123 -11.54 -7.62 16.09
N LYS A 124 -11.38 -6.72 17.06
CA LYS A 124 -12.38 -6.52 18.11
C LYS A 124 -13.31 -5.37 17.72
N THR A 125 -14.30 -5.73 16.90
CA THR A 125 -15.66 -5.18 16.96
C THR A 125 -16.25 -5.34 18.36
#